data_AF-A0A699U6X4-F1
#
_entry.id   AF-A0A699U6X4-F1
#
_cell.length_a   1.000
_cell.length_b   1.000
_cell.length_c   1.000
_cell.angle_alpha   90.00
_cell.angle_beta   90.00
_cell.angle_gamma   90.00
#
_symmetry.space_group_name_H-M   'P 1'
#
loop_
_entity.id
_entity.type
_entity.pdbx_description
1 polymer ?
#
loop_
_entity_poly.entity_id
_entity_poly.type
_entity_poly.pdbx_seq_one_letter_code
_entity_poly.pdbx_strand_id
1 'polypeptide(L)'
;MSSIRAWDETVNKLKLRLSSWKLKTLSIGGRLTLLKLALGSTPIYNMSLFKIPKAVLRSMESIRRNFFNGIRDGEKKIAWVSWSKVLASKSNGGLGVSSFYALNRGLLFKWIWRFLSRDQSLWSQVIHALHGSNTSTLSASYLSLWSSIIKECNALKSQ
;
A
#
# COMPACT_ATOMS: atom_id res chain seq x y z
N MET A 1 10.81 10.35 3.14
CA MET A 1 9.65 10.49 2.22
C MET A 1 8.31 10.25 2.94
N SER A 2 7.99 11.00 3.98
CA SER A 2 6.64 10.98 4.62
C SER A 2 5.73 12.10 4.11
N SER A 3 6.26 12.99 3.26
CA SER A 3 5.50 14.09 2.67
C SER A 3 4.51 13.58 1.63
N ILE A 4 3.29 14.11 1.66
CA ILE A 4 2.21 13.81 0.72
C ILE A 4 2.69 14.01 -0.73
N ARG A 5 3.48 15.06 -0.98
CA ARG A 5 4.02 15.40 -2.30
C ARG A 5 4.89 14.30 -2.90
N ALA A 6 5.58 13.52 -2.07
CA ALA A 6 6.43 12.43 -2.55
C ALA A 6 5.62 11.29 -3.20
N TRP A 7 4.31 11.22 -2.92
CA TRP A 7 3.42 10.20 -3.47
C TRP A 7 2.63 10.66 -4.69
N ASP A 8 2.66 11.96 -5.02
CA ASP A 8 1.90 12.53 -6.14
C ASP A 8 2.23 11.82 -7.45
N GLU A 9 3.50 11.52 -7.70
CA GLU A 9 3.93 10.77 -8.88
C GLU A 9 3.32 9.37 -8.94
N THR A 10 3.23 8.69 -7.79
CA THR A 10 2.63 7.34 -7.73
C THR A 10 1.12 7.40 -7.95
N VAL A 11 0.46 8.41 -7.38
CA VAL A 11 -0.97 8.66 -7.56
C VAL A 11 -1.27 9.03 -9.02
N ASN A 12 -0.44 9.86 -9.64
CA ASN A 12 -0.56 10.26 -11.04
C ASN A 12 -0.38 9.06 -11.96
N LYS A 13 0.59 8.17 -11.71
CA LYS A 13 0.72 6.90 -12.45
C LYS A 13 -0.54 6.04 -12.38
N LEU A 14 -1.18 5.94 -11.20
CA LEU A 14 -2.46 5.24 -11.07
C LEU A 14 -3.55 5.89 -11.92
N LYS A 15 -3.67 7.22 -11.88
CA LYS A 15 -4.65 7.97 -12.69
C LYS A 15 -4.41 7.81 -14.20
N LEU A 16 -3.16 7.87 -14.64
CA LEU A 16 -2.80 7.72 -16.05
C LEU A 16 -3.07 6.30 -16.58
N ARG A 17 -2.82 5.26 -15.77
CA ARG A 17 -3.20 3.89 -16.14
C ARG A 17 -4.71 3.77 -16.33
N LEU A 18 -5.50 4.45 -15.50
CA LEU A 18 -6.96 4.49 -15.62
C LEU A 18 -7.47 5.27 -16.82
N SER A 19 -6.87 6.41 -17.14
CA SER A 19 -7.28 7.24 -18.29
C SER A 19 -7.07 6.50 -19.62
N SER A 20 -6.07 5.61 -19.69
CA SER A 20 -5.83 4.75 -20.86
C SER A 20 -6.90 3.66 -21.06
N TRP A 21 -7.66 3.30 -20.02
CA TRP A 21 -8.65 2.23 -20.09
C TRP A 21 -10.06 2.78 -20.30
N LYS A 22 -10.72 2.33 -21.37
CA LYS A 22 -12.12 2.67 -21.63
C LYS A 22 -13.03 1.97 -20.61
N LEU A 23 -13.34 2.68 -19.52
CA LEU A 23 -14.29 2.28 -18.47
C LEU A 23 -15.63 1.71 -19.00
N LYS A 24 -16.10 2.17 -20.17
CA LYS A 24 -17.39 1.78 -20.76
C LYS A 24 -17.39 0.40 -21.45
N THR A 25 -16.23 -0.14 -21.82
CA THR A 25 -16.13 -1.40 -22.57
C THR A 25 -15.79 -2.60 -21.69
N LEU A 26 -15.58 -2.40 -20.39
CA LEU A 26 -15.12 -3.44 -19.48
C LEU A 26 -16.27 -3.99 -18.63
N SER A 27 -16.41 -5.32 -18.64
CA SER A 27 -17.27 -6.03 -17.70
C SER A 27 -16.82 -5.79 -16.25
N ILE A 28 -17.69 -6.08 -15.28
CA ILE A 28 -17.34 -5.98 -13.86
C ILE A 28 -16.16 -6.89 -13.49
N GLY A 29 -16.10 -8.08 -14.10
CA GLY A 29 -14.98 -9.02 -13.97
C GLY A 29 -13.69 -8.47 -14.58
N GLY A 30 -13.75 -7.87 -15.77
CA GLY A 30 -12.59 -7.23 -16.40
C GLY A 30 -12.03 -6.08 -15.57
N ARG A 31 -12.92 -5.24 -15.01
CA ARG A 31 -12.54 -4.17 -14.06
C ARG A 31 -11.88 -4.74 -12.81
N LEU A 32 -12.41 -5.81 -12.22
CA LEU A 32 -11.81 -6.46 -11.06
C LEU A 32 -10.39 -6.98 -11.35
N THR A 33 -10.22 -7.65 -12.50
CA THR A 33 -8.92 -8.20 -12.91
C THR A 33 -7.89 -7.09 -13.12
N LEU A 34 -8.24 -6.03 -13.84
CA LEU A 34 -7.33 -4.88 -14.05
C LEU A 34 -7.00 -4.15 -12.75
N LEU A 35 -7.98 -4.04 -11.85
CA LEU A 35 -7.79 -3.45 -10.53
C LEU A 35 -6.74 -4.23 -9.74
N LYS A 36 -6.82 -5.56 -9.73
CA LYS A 36 -5.86 -6.42 -9.02
C LYS A 36 -4.49 -6.45 -9.68
N LEU A 37 -4.41 -6.56 -11.01
CA LEU A 37 -3.13 -6.76 -11.69
C LEU A 37 -2.37 -5.45 -11.86
N ALA A 38 -3.03 -4.38 -12.30
CA ALA A 38 -2.34 -3.17 -12.72
C ALA A 38 -2.39 -2.06 -11.65
N LEU A 39 -3.56 -1.76 -11.07
CA LEU A 39 -3.63 -0.82 -9.93
C LEU A 39 -3.07 -1.44 -8.64
N GLY A 40 -3.13 -2.77 -8.54
CA GLY A 40 -2.45 -3.62 -7.55
C GLY A 40 -0.96 -3.35 -7.45
N SER A 41 -0.30 -3.56 -8.58
CA SER A 41 1.16 -3.64 -8.70
C SER A 41 1.86 -2.28 -8.76
N THR A 42 1.21 -1.26 -9.34
CA THR A 42 1.83 0.05 -9.60
C THR A 42 2.53 0.67 -8.38
N PRO A 43 1.92 0.74 -7.18
CA PRO A 43 2.58 1.35 -6.03
C PRO A 43 3.43 0.37 -5.20
N ILE A 44 3.47 -0.94 -5.51
CA ILE A 44 4.06 -1.97 -4.62
C ILE A 44 5.49 -1.66 -4.22
N TYR A 45 6.31 -1.20 -5.17
CA TYR A 45 7.70 -0.86 -4.90
C TYR A 45 7.82 0.23 -3.81
N ASN A 46 7.13 1.37 -4.00
CA ASN A 46 7.15 2.47 -3.04
C ASN A 46 6.53 2.07 -1.70
N MET A 47 5.44 1.30 -1.72
CA MET A 47 4.79 0.77 -0.51
C MET A 47 5.66 -0.24 0.25
N SER A 48 6.59 -0.90 -0.43
CA SER A 48 7.51 -1.83 0.22
C SER A 48 8.63 -1.10 0.96
N LEU A 49 8.92 0.15 0.64
CA LEU A 49 10.03 0.91 1.23
C LEU A 49 9.54 1.94 2.26
N PHE A 50 8.36 2.52 2.04
CA PHE A 50 7.89 3.66 2.80
C PHE A 50 6.51 3.42 3.42
N LYS A 51 6.31 3.95 4.63
CA LYS A 51 4.97 4.10 5.22
C LYS A 51 4.19 5.14 4.42
N ILE A 52 3.00 4.75 3.95
CA ILE A 52 2.11 5.67 3.22
C ILE A 52 1.33 6.53 4.22
N PRO A 53 1.24 7.86 4.01
CA PRO A 53 0.34 8.71 4.78
C PRO A 53 -1.13 8.29 4.60
N LYS A 54 -1.93 8.35 5.67
CA LYS A 54 -3.36 7.96 5.64
C LYS A 54 -4.17 8.72 4.56
N ALA A 55 -3.83 9.98 4.30
CA ALA A 55 -4.49 10.78 3.26
C ALA A 55 -4.24 10.23 1.85
N VAL A 56 -2.99 9.86 1.54
CA VAL A 56 -2.61 9.27 0.25
C VAL A 56 -3.27 7.90 0.08
N LEU A 57 -3.28 7.07 1.14
CA LEU A 57 -4.00 5.80 1.15
C LEU A 57 -5.47 5.96 0.78
N ARG A 58 -6.17 6.89 1.43
CA ARG A 58 -7.58 7.19 1.14
C ARG A 58 -7.77 7.64 -0.31
N SER A 59 -6.88 8.48 -0.83
CA SER A 59 -6.93 8.93 -2.23
C SER A 59 -6.75 7.75 -3.21
N MET A 60 -5.76 6.89 -2.99
CA MET A 60 -5.50 5.72 -3.84
C MET A 60 -6.64 4.70 -3.80
N GLU A 61 -7.20 4.45 -2.62
CA GLU A 61 -8.39 3.58 -2.45
C GLU A 61 -9.63 4.18 -3.13
N SER A 62 -9.82 5.50 -3.03
CA SER A 62 -10.92 6.20 -3.72
C SER A 62 -10.82 6.03 -5.24
N ILE A 63 -9.61 6.14 -5.80
CA ILE A 63 -9.35 5.94 -7.23
C ILE A 63 -9.74 4.51 -7.66
N ARG A 64 -9.33 3.49 -6.88
CA ARG A 64 -9.69 2.09 -7.13
C ARG A 64 -11.19 1.83 -7.03
N ARG A 65 -11.84 2.41 -6.01
CA ARG A 65 -13.29 2.31 -5.79
C ARG A 65 -14.08 2.91 -6.95
N ASN A 66 -13.67 4.08 -7.43
CA ASN A 66 -14.33 4.77 -8.53
C ASN A 66 -14.17 3.96 -9.84
N PHE A 67 -12.97 3.46 -10.11
CA PHE A 67 -12.73 2.58 -11.26
C PHE A 67 -13.60 1.32 -11.23
N PHE A 68 -13.65 0.62 -10.09
CA PHE A 68 -14.44 -0.60 -9.96
C PHE A 68 -15.93 -0.32 -10.21
N ASN A 69 -16.48 0.75 -9.64
CA ASN A 69 -17.88 1.14 -9.83
C ASN A 69 -18.15 1.81 -11.20
N GLY A 70 -17.13 2.05 -12.03
CA GLY A 70 -17.30 2.66 -13.35
C GLY A 70 -17.67 4.15 -13.30
N ILE A 71 -17.22 4.83 -12.25
CA ILE A 71 -17.43 6.25 -12.01
C ILE A 71 -16.28 7.02 -12.68
N ARG A 72 -16.60 7.98 -13.55
CA ARG A 72 -15.62 8.92 -14.12
C ARG A 72 -15.46 10.14 -13.23
N ASP A 73 -14.34 10.85 -13.38
CA ASP A 73 -14.15 12.14 -12.72
C ASP A 73 -15.30 13.08 -13.08
N GLY A 74 -15.97 13.61 -12.06
CA GLY A 74 -17.13 14.50 -12.19
C GLY A 74 -18.51 13.82 -12.32
N GLU A 75 -18.57 12.50 -12.56
CA GLU A 75 -19.85 11.76 -12.61
C GLU A 75 -20.24 11.28 -11.21
N LYS A 76 -21.51 11.48 -10.82
CA LYS A 76 -22.10 10.82 -9.65
C LYS A 76 -22.83 9.56 -10.11
N LYS A 77 -22.34 8.38 -9.73
CA LYS A 77 -22.99 7.08 -9.95
C LYS A 77 -23.19 6.35 -8.64
N ILE A 78 -24.25 5.57 -8.57
CA ILE A 78 -24.53 4.70 -7.41
C ILE A 78 -23.45 3.61 -7.35
N ALA A 79 -22.83 3.47 -6.19
CA ALA A 79 -21.92 2.36 -5.91
C ALA A 79 -22.73 1.12 -5.53
N TRP A 80 -22.84 0.17 -6.45
CA TRP A 80 -23.61 -1.07 -6.26
C TRP A 80 -23.01 -2.01 -5.20
N VAL A 81 -21.69 -1.93 -4.99
CA VAL A 81 -20.98 -2.80 -4.05
C VAL A 81 -20.18 -1.94 -3.08
N SER A 82 -20.37 -2.21 -1.78
CA SER A 82 -19.55 -1.59 -0.74
C SER A 82 -18.07 -1.91 -0.95
N TRP A 83 -17.22 -0.90 -0.84
CA TRP A 83 -15.77 -1.07 -0.97
C TRP A 83 -15.21 -2.06 0.06
N SER A 84 -15.77 -2.10 1.27
CA SER A 84 -15.36 -3.08 2.30
C SER A 84 -15.61 -4.53 1.86
N LYS A 85 -16.72 -4.80 1.14
CA LYS A 85 -16.99 -6.14 0.58
C LYS A 85 -16.03 -6.47 -0.58
N VAL A 86 -15.65 -5.49 -1.39
CA VAL A 86 -14.65 -5.70 -2.45
C VAL A 86 -13.29 -6.09 -1.85
N LEU A 87 -12.91 -5.43 -0.74
CA LEU A 87 -11.64 -5.67 -0.06
C LEU A 87 -11.61 -6.98 0.76
N ALA A 88 -12.75 -7.45 1.24
CA ALA A 88 -12.83 -8.69 2.02
C ALA A 88 -12.32 -9.90 1.22
N SER A 89 -11.75 -10.89 1.91
CA SER A 89 -11.30 -12.13 1.30
C SER A 89 -12.46 -12.91 0.67
N LYS A 90 -12.15 -13.77 -0.31
CA LYS A 90 -13.16 -14.67 -0.91
C LYS A 90 -13.80 -15.60 0.12
N SER A 91 -13.02 -16.05 1.10
CA SER A 91 -13.53 -16.86 2.22
C SER A 91 -14.61 -16.14 3.02
N ASN A 92 -14.53 -14.80 3.10
CA ASN A 92 -15.46 -13.97 3.85
C ASN A 92 -16.54 -13.36 2.94
N GLY A 93 -16.81 -13.96 1.78
CA GLY A 93 -17.82 -13.50 0.82
C GLY A 93 -17.44 -12.24 0.04
N GLY A 94 -16.16 -11.83 0.05
CA GLY A 94 -15.66 -10.67 -0.66
C GLY A 94 -15.01 -11.00 -2.01
N LEU A 95 -14.47 -9.97 -2.68
CA LEU A 95 -13.82 -10.14 -3.98
C LEU A 95 -12.31 -10.40 -3.90
N GLY A 96 -11.73 -10.37 -2.69
CA GLY A 96 -10.32 -10.67 -2.44
C GLY A 96 -9.38 -9.63 -3.06
N VAL A 97 -9.70 -8.34 -2.91
CA VAL A 97 -8.80 -7.23 -3.27
C VAL A 97 -8.04 -6.80 -2.01
N SER A 98 -6.72 -6.88 -2.03
CA SER A 98 -5.93 -6.44 -0.88
C SER A 98 -6.03 -4.93 -0.67
N SER A 99 -6.44 -4.51 0.53
CA SER A 99 -6.39 -3.10 0.92
C SER A 99 -4.95 -2.59 0.90
N PHE A 100 -4.75 -1.38 0.41
CA PHE A 100 -3.44 -0.73 0.44
C PHE A 100 -2.93 -0.52 1.87
N TYR A 101 -3.82 -0.30 2.83
CA TYR A 101 -3.43 -0.20 4.23
C TYR A 101 -2.78 -1.50 4.70
N ALA A 102 -3.48 -2.62 4.56
CA ALA A 102 -2.99 -3.94 4.96
C ALA A 102 -1.73 -4.34 4.17
N LEU A 103 -1.72 -4.08 2.85
CA LEU A 103 -0.61 -4.40 1.96
C LEU A 103 0.66 -3.62 2.33
N ASN A 104 0.57 -2.32 2.60
CA ASN A 104 1.72 -1.53 3.04
C ASN A 104 2.30 -2.08 4.33
N ARG A 105 1.47 -2.37 5.33
CA ARG A 105 1.94 -2.96 6.60
C ARG A 105 2.62 -4.30 6.39
N GLY A 106 1.99 -5.22 5.67
CA GLY A 106 2.58 -6.53 5.38
C GLY A 106 3.93 -6.43 4.70
N LEU A 107 4.08 -5.52 3.72
CA LEU A 107 5.35 -5.30 3.04
C LEU A 107 6.43 -4.66 3.93
N LEU A 108 6.05 -3.78 4.86
CA LEU A 108 7.00 -3.23 5.83
C LEU A 108 7.42 -4.31 6.84
N PHE A 109 6.49 -5.16 7.30
CA PHE A 109 6.79 -6.28 8.19
C PHE A 109 7.75 -7.29 7.59
N LYS A 110 7.70 -7.52 6.27
CA LYS A 110 8.68 -8.35 5.57
C LYS A 110 10.13 -7.93 5.87
N TRP A 111 10.41 -6.63 5.97
CA TRP A 111 11.76 -6.14 6.30
C TRP A 111 12.14 -6.39 7.75
N ILE A 112 11.19 -6.24 8.67
CA ILE A 112 11.40 -6.60 10.08
C ILE A 112 11.71 -8.08 10.21
N TRP A 113 10.93 -8.92 9.52
CA TRP A 113 11.18 -10.36 9.48
C TRP A 113 12.56 -10.69 8.94
N ARG A 114 12.95 -10.11 7.79
CA ARG A 114 14.29 -10.31 7.20
C ARG A 114 15.43 -9.93 8.14
N PHE A 115 15.27 -8.84 8.89
CA PHE A 115 16.23 -8.43 9.89
C PHE A 115 16.32 -9.43 11.06
N LEU A 116 15.18 -9.89 11.57
CA LEU A 116 15.13 -10.85 12.68
C LEU A 116 15.62 -12.25 12.30
N SER A 117 15.40 -12.67 11.05
CA SER A 117 15.82 -13.98 10.54
C SER A 117 17.33 -14.12 10.35
N ARG A 118 18.14 -13.14 10.78
CA ARG A 118 19.62 -13.12 10.65
C ARG A 118 20.08 -13.42 9.23
N ASP A 119 19.43 -12.77 8.27
CA ASP A 119 19.85 -12.82 6.88
C ASP A 119 21.23 -12.16 6.73
N GLN A 120 22.17 -12.83 6.07
CA GLN A 120 23.53 -12.34 5.79
C GLN A 120 23.55 -11.37 4.58
N SER A 121 22.39 -10.84 4.20
CA SER A 121 22.29 -9.87 3.11
C SER A 121 22.99 -8.55 3.49
N LEU A 122 23.59 -7.91 2.48
CA LEU A 122 24.27 -6.60 2.63
C LEU A 122 23.38 -5.56 3.32
N TRP A 123 22.08 -5.56 3.00
CA TRP A 123 21.12 -4.67 3.66
C TRP A 123 21.05 -4.93 5.17
N SER A 124 20.97 -6.19 5.60
CA SER A 124 20.89 -6.57 7.00
C SER A 124 22.17 -6.16 7.74
N GLN A 125 23.34 -6.39 7.15
CA GLN A 125 24.63 -5.99 7.70
C GLN A 125 24.74 -4.46 7.88
N VAL A 126 24.31 -3.68 6.89
CA VAL A 126 24.29 -2.21 6.99
C VAL A 126 23.35 -1.73 8.09
N ILE A 127 22.14 -2.31 8.18
CA ILE A 127 21.19 -1.94 9.24
C ILE A 127 21.74 -2.32 10.62
N HIS A 128 22.37 -3.49 10.76
CA HIS A 128 23.04 -3.89 12.00
C HIS A 128 24.19 -2.96 12.38
N ALA A 129 25.00 -2.51 11.42
CA ALA A 129 26.08 -1.56 11.67
C ALA A 129 25.57 -0.19 12.11
N LEU A 130 24.45 0.29 11.53
CA LEU A 130 23.89 1.61 11.83
C LEU A 130 23.04 1.65 13.10
N HIS A 131 22.25 0.60 13.34
CA HIS A 131 21.23 0.55 14.40
C HIS A 131 21.58 -0.41 15.55
N GLY A 132 22.62 -1.22 15.41
CA GLY A 132 22.99 -2.25 16.38
C GLY A 132 22.15 -3.54 16.27
N SER A 133 22.42 -4.48 17.17
CA SER A 133 21.80 -5.82 17.19
C SER A 133 20.39 -5.84 17.78
N ASN A 134 19.99 -4.79 18.51
CA ASN A 134 18.73 -4.74 19.24
C ASN A 134 17.71 -3.81 18.55
N THR A 135 16.54 -4.35 18.22
CA THR A 135 15.40 -3.60 17.66
C THR A 135 14.75 -2.63 18.66
N SER A 136 15.11 -2.73 19.94
CA SER A 136 14.50 -2.01 21.07
C SER A 136 15.22 -0.73 21.46
N THR A 137 16.50 -0.54 21.09
CA THR A 137 17.32 0.60 21.50
C THR A 137 17.65 1.48 20.30
N LEU A 138 16.64 2.15 19.74
CA LEU A 138 16.86 3.15 18.70
C LEU A 138 17.24 4.47 19.37
N SER A 139 18.54 4.76 19.40
CA SER A 139 19.03 6.12 19.68
C SER A 139 18.36 7.09 18.71
N ALA A 140 17.70 8.10 19.28
CA ALA A 140 16.80 9.03 18.59
C ALA A 140 17.51 10.01 17.64
N SER A 141 18.80 9.81 17.36
CA SER A 141 19.66 10.79 16.69
C SER A 141 19.47 10.86 15.17
N TYR A 142 18.79 9.90 14.53
CA TYR A 142 18.51 9.97 13.09
C TYR A 142 17.14 9.41 12.70
N LEU A 143 16.35 10.22 11.99
CA LEU A 143 15.09 9.82 11.36
C LEU A 143 15.36 8.88 10.16
N SER A 144 15.77 7.64 10.41
CA SER A 144 15.90 6.65 9.33
C SER A 144 14.56 6.07 8.91
N LEU A 145 14.50 5.58 7.68
CA LEU A 145 13.40 4.77 7.17
C LEU A 145 13.13 3.56 8.05
N TRP A 146 14.20 2.94 8.58
CA TRP A 146 14.13 1.81 9.50
C TRP A 146 13.45 2.18 10.82
N SER A 147 13.78 3.34 11.40
CA SER A 147 13.11 3.85 12.60
C SER A 147 11.61 4.06 12.37
N SER A 148 11.21 4.52 11.17
CA SER A 148 9.80 4.64 10.80
C SER A 148 9.12 3.28 10.75
N ILE A 149 9.76 2.26 10.16
CA ILE A 149 9.21 0.91 10.07
C ILE A 149 9.00 0.30 11.47
N ILE A 150 9.97 0.46 12.37
CA ILE A 150 9.88 -0.04 13.74
C ILE A 150 8.77 0.68 14.53
N LYS A 151 8.70 2.03 14.43
CA LYS A 151 7.63 2.80 15.08
C LYS A 151 6.24 2.32 14.66
N GLU A 152 6.07 1.97 13.40
CA GLU A 152 4.81 1.43 12.90
C GLU A 152 4.49 0.03 13.39
N CYS A 153 5.50 -0.83 13.53
CA CYS A 153 5.34 -2.14 14.16
C CYS A 153 4.88 -2.00 15.60
N ASN A 154 5.52 -1.10 16.36
CA ASN A 154 5.16 -0.84 17.75
C ASN A 154 3.75 -0.24 17.87
N ALA A 155 3.37 0.67 16.98
CA ALA A 155 2.02 1.24 16.95
C ALA A 155 0.93 0.21 16.64
N LEU A 156 1.24 -0.84 15.89
CA LEU A 156 0.31 -1.94 15.61
C LEU A 156 0.21 -2.95 16.76
N LYS A 157 1.27 -3.10 17.57
CA LYS A 157 1.20 -3.92 18.80
C LYS A 157 0.31 -3.30 19.87
N SER A 158 0.13 -1.98 19.85
CA SER A 158 -0.71 -1.25 20.81
C SER A 158 -2.17 -1.08 20.39
N GLN A 159 -2.57 -1.61 19.22
CA GLN A 159 -3.96 -1.61 18.74
C GLN A 159 -4.62 -2.96 19.00
#